data_AF-A0A926N7P9-F1
#
_entry.id   AF-A0A926N7P9-F1
#
_cell.length_a   1.000
_cell.length_b   1.000
_cell.length_c   1.000
_cell.angle_alpha   90.00
_cell.angle_beta   90.00
_cell.angle_gamma   90.00
#
_symmetry.space_group_name_H-M   'P 1'
#
loop_
_entity.id
_entity.type
_entity.pdbx_description
1 polymer ?
#
loop_
_entity_poly.entity_id
_entity_poly.type
_entity_poly.pdbx_seq_one_letter_code
_entity_poly.pdbx_strand_id
1 'polypeptide(L)'
;MEFVIAALFLISIVLIGLSFFQRDSFKELEQDVDTLQLSAMQEIYKLKKKVRVLEEELLPSEVVISNTKSNIDQHTVRQILSKYENGMSVDAIAKAEHVTKEEVNMIIKQNERVLT
;
A
#
# COMPACT_ATOMS: atom_id res chain seq x y z
N MET A 1 68.34 -3.36 -29.75
CA MET A 1 67.09 -3.64 -30.49
C MET A 1 66.38 -4.86 -29.92
N GLU A 2 67.05 -5.99 -29.75
CA GLU A 2 66.44 -7.25 -29.25
C GLU A 2 65.87 -7.15 -27.83
N PHE A 3 66.56 -6.49 -26.90
CA PHE A 3 66.06 -6.26 -25.53
C PHE A 3 64.79 -5.40 -25.47
N VAL A 4 64.63 -4.45 -26.39
CA VAL A 4 63.44 -3.59 -26.46
C VAL A 4 62.23 -4.41 -26.93
N ILE A 5 62.44 -5.28 -27.92
CA ILE A 5 61.42 -6.19 -28.44
C ILE A 5 61.00 -7.18 -27.35
N ALA A 6 61.95 -7.75 -26.60
CA ALA A 6 61.66 -8.66 -25.49
C ALA A 6 60.88 -7.98 -24.34
N ALA A 7 61.24 -6.74 -23.99
CA ALA A 7 60.53 -5.97 -22.97
C ALA A 7 59.08 -5.66 -23.37
N LEU A 8 58.84 -5.25 -24.62
CA LEU A 8 57.50 -5.02 -25.15
C LEU A 8 56.67 -6.31 -25.17
N PHE A 9 57.29 -7.46 -25.47
CA PHE A 9 56.63 -8.75 -25.46
C PHE A 9 56.17 -9.13 -24.04
N LEU A 10 57.03 -8.93 -23.04
CA LEU A 10 56.71 -9.13 -21.63
C LEU A 10 55.57 -8.23 -21.15
N ILE A 11 55.60 -6.95 -21.50
CA ILE A 11 54.55 -5.99 -21.17
C ILE A 11 53.22 -6.41 -21.80
N SER A 12 53.24 -6.91 -23.03
CA SER A 12 52.03 -7.40 -23.72
C SER A 12 51.41 -8.59 -22.98
N ILE A 13 52.23 -9.57 -22.57
CA ILE A 13 51.77 -10.73 -21.79
C ILE A 13 51.16 -10.29 -20.45
N VAL A 14 51.80 -9.34 -19.76
CA VAL A 14 51.30 -8.79 -18.50
C VAL A 14 49.98 -8.03 -18.69
N LEU A 15 49.87 -7.19 -19.73
CA LEU A 15 48.63 -6.48 -20.05
C LEU A 15 47.47 -7.43 -20.36
N ILE A 16 47.75 -8.51 -21.10
CA ILE A 16 46.75 -9.54 -21.40
C ILE A 16 46.29 -10.19 -20.10
N GLY A 17 47.21 -10.60 -19.23
CA GLY A 17 46.88 -11.17 -17.92
C GLY A 17 46.01 -10.24 -17.06
N LEU A 18 46.35 -8.95 -17.01
CA LEU A 18 45.57 -7.94 -16.27
C LEU A 18 44.20 -7.66 -16.91
N SER A 19 44.09 -7.72 -18.23
CA SER A 19 42.82 -7.51 -18.95
C SER A 19 41.81 -8.62 -18.68
N PHE A 20 42.25 -9.85 -18.43
CA PHE A 20 41.36 -10.93 -18.03
C PHE A 20 40.80 -10.71 -16.63
N PHE A 21 41.62 -10.23 -15.69
CA PHE A 21 41.20 -10.00 -14.31
C PHE A 21 40.14 -8.89 -14.17
N GLN A 22 40.26 -7.83 -14.97
CA GLN A 22 39.30 -6.71 -14.91
C GLN A 22 37.92 -7.07 -15.46
N ARG A 23 37.79 -8.02 -16.38
CA ARG A 23 36.49 -8.39 -16.98
C ARG A 23 35.59 -9.20 -16.06
N ASP A 24 36.13 -9.96 -15.11
CA ASP A 24 35.33 -10.81 -14.23
C ASP A 24 34.57 -9.99 -13.18
N SER A 25 35.23 -9.05 -12.51
CA SER A 25 34.60 -8.27 -11.42
C SER A 25 33.50 -7.31 -11.89
N PHE A 26 33.58 -6.80 -13.13
CA PHE A 26 32.53 -5.95 -13.69
C PHE A 26 31.28 -6.73 -14.10
N LYS A 27 31.42 -8.00 -14.52
CA LYS A 27 30.28 -8.85 -14.90
C LYS A 27 29.46 -9.29 -13.70
N GLU A 28 30.11 -9.62 -12.59
CA GLU A 28 29.43 -10.06 -11.37
C GLU A 28 28.60 -8.92 -10.76
N LEU A 29 29.12 -7.69 -10.82
CA LEU A 29 28.42 -6.49 -10.33
C LEU A 29 27.18 -6.14 -11.17
N GLU A 30 27.23 -6.31 -12.50
CA GLU A 30 26.09 -6.10 -13.40
C GLU A 30 24.96 -7.12 -13.11
N GLN A 31 25.33 -8.37 -12.87
CA GLN A 31 24.39 -9.45 -12.54
C GLN A 31 23.70 -9.25 -11.18
N ASP A 32 24.42 -8.79 -10.17
CA ASP A 32 23.85 -8.48 -8.85
C ASP A 32 22.88 -7.30 -8.91
N VAL A 33 23.17 -6.28 -9.73
CA VAL A 33 22.26 -5.14 -9.93
C VAL A 33 20.98 -5.55 -10.64
N ASP A 34 21.08 -6.38 -11.69
CA ASP A 34 19.90 -6.85 -12.43
C ASP A 34 18.99 -7.72 -11.56
N THR A 35 19.57 -8.59 -10.72
CA THR A 35 18.78 -9.42 -9.79
C THR A 35 18.11 -8.59 -8.70
N LEU A 36 18.78 -7.56 -8.17
CA LEU A 36 18.20 -6.61 -7.22
C LEU A 36 17.05 -5.81 -7.85
N GLN A 37 17.21 -5.33 -9.08
CA GLN A 37 16.16 -4.60 -9.80
C GLN A 37 14.94 -5.48 -10.06
N LEU A 38 15.16 -6.73 -10.49
CA LEU A 38 14.09 -7.67 -10.76
C LEU A 38 13.32 -8.04 -9.48
N SER A 39 14.04 -8.27 -8.37
CA SER A 39 13.44 -8.54 -7.06
C SER A 39 12.63 -7.35 -6.54
N ALA A 40 13.21 -6.15 -6.58
CA ALA A 40 12.53 -4.92 -6.13
C ALA A 40 11.24 -4.67 -6.90
N MET A 41 11.23 -4.88 -8.22
CA MET A 41 10.01 -4.74 -9.01
C MET A 41 8.95 -5.75 -8.55
N GLN A 42 9.30 -7.02 -8.36
CA GLN A 42 8.36 -8.03 -7.86
C GLN A 42 7.79 -7.68 -6.48
N GLU A 43 8.61 -7.14 -5.58
CA GLU A 43 8.19 -6.69 -4.25
C GLU A 43 7.23 -5.50 -4.32
N ILE A 44 7.53 -4.50 -5.16
CA ILE A 44 6.64 -3.34 -5.40
C ILE A 44 5.29 -3.81 -5.95
N TYR A 45 5.28 -4.74 -6.90
CA TYR A 45 4.03 -5.30 -7.43
C TYR A 45 3.19 -6.00 -6.35
N LYS A 46 3.84 -6.82 -5.50
CA LYS A 46 3.16 -7.49 -4.38
C LYS A 46 2.60 -6.46 -3.38
N LEU A 47 3.36 -5.41 -3.08
CA LEU A 47 2.94 -4.34 -2.17
C LEU A 47 1.74 -3.58 -2.75
N LYS A 48 1.80 -3.19 -4.02
CA LYS A 48 0.70 -2.53 -4.74
C LYS A 48 -0.58 -3.36 -4.72
N LYS A 49 -0.48 -4.69 -4.88
CA LYS A 49 -1.63 -5.58 -4.79
C LYS A 49 -2.23 -5.60 -3.38
N LYS A 50 -1.39 -5.68 -2.34
CA LYS A 50 -1.85 -5.63 -0.94
C LYS A 50 -2.54 -4.31 -0.62
N VAL A 51 -1.97 -3.19 -1.07
CA VAL A 51 -2.57 -1.85 -0.90
C VAL A 51 -3.91 -1.77 -1.63
N ARG A 52 -4.00 -2.25 -2.88
CA ARG A 52 -5.28 -2.27 -3.61
C ARG A 52 -6.37 -3.08 -2.90
N VAL A 53 -6.03 -4.26 -2.38
CA VAL A 53 -6.99 -5.08 -1.61
C VAL A 53 -7.42 -4.33 -0.35
N LEU A 54 -6.49 -3.67 0.34
CA LEU A 54 -6.84 -2.82 1.47
C LEU A 54 -7.74 -1.66 1.04
N GLU A 55 -7.51 -1.01 -0.09
CA GLU A 55 -8.39 0.03 -0.63
C GLU A 55 -9.79 -0.50 -0.96
N GLU A 56 -9.90 -1.71 -1.51
CA GLU A 56 -11.17 -2.39 -1.81
C GLU A 56 -11.93 -2.81 -0.54
N GLU A 57 -11.23 -3.24 0.52
CA GLU A 57 -11.85 -3.56 1.81
C GLU A 57 -12.15 -2.29 2.64
N LEU A 58 -11.37 -1.23 2.47
CA LEU A 58 -11.55 0.06 3.17
C LEU A 58 -12.51 0.99 2.43
N LEU A 59 -12.83 0.71 1.16
CA LEU A 59 -14.00 1.21 0.46
C LEU A 59 -15.20 0.79 1.30
N PRO A 60 -15.78 1.70 2.09
CA PRO A 60 -16.79 1.34 3.05
C PRO A 60 -17.95 0.77 2.26
N SER A 61 -18.22 -0.53 2.45
CA SER A 61 -19.40 -1.21 1.94
C SER A 61 -20.57 -0.24 2.09
N GLU A 62 -21.14 0.10 0.95
CA GLU A 62 -22.02 1.25 0.70
C GLU A 62 -22.93 1.55 1.88
N VAL A 63 -22.49 2.42 2.80
CA VAL A 63 -23.43 3.10 3.69
C VAL A 63 -24.11 4.12 2.78
N VAL A 64 -25.27 3.74 2.25
CA VAL A 64 -26.09 4.56 1.38
C VAL A 64 -26.56 5.78 2.19
N ILE A 65 -25.77 6.85 2.17
CA ILE A 65 -26.19 8.17 2.62
C ILE A 65 -27.12 8.71 1.54
N SER A 66 -28.38 8.30 1.61
CA SER A 66 -29.46 8.96 0.88
C SER A 66 -29.56 10.37 1.43
N ASN A 67 -29.10 11.36 0.63
CA ASN A 67 -29.39 12.80 0.64
C ASN A 67 -30.45 13.30 1.64
N THR A 68 -30.19 13.13 2.93
CA THR A 68 -30.99 13.71 3.99
C THR A 68 -30.30 15.01 4.35
N LYS A 69 -31.08 16.09 4.31
CA LYS A 69 -30.65 17.48 4.53
C LYS A 69 -30.22 17.74 5.98
N SER A 70 -29.43 16.85 6.56
CA SER A 70 -28.88 16.97 7.90
C SER A 70 -27.35 17.02 7.77
N ASN A 71 -26.76 18.09 8.29
CA ASN A 71 -25.31 18.33 8.38
C ASN A 71 -24.67 17.38 9.44
N ILE A 72 -25.03 16.10 9.40
CA ILE A 72 -24.58 15.09 10.36
C ILE A 72 -23.37 14.39 9.75
N ASP A 73 -22.23 14.51 10.42
CA ASP A 73 -20.98 13.91 9.98
C ASP A 73 -21.05 12.37 9.96
N GLN A 74 -20.34 11.76 9.02
CA GLN A 74 -20.27 10.31 8.84
C GLN A 74 -19.83 9.57 10.12
N HIS A 75 -19.02 10.23 10.95
CA HIS A 75 -18.56 9.70 12.23
C HIS A 75 -19.73 9.54 13.22
N THR A 76 -20.59 10.54 13.34
CA THR A 76 -21.78 10.54 14.21
C THR A 76 -22.76 9.45 13.78
N VAL A 77 -22.98 9.27 12.46
CA VAL A 77 -23.83 8.19 11.93
C VAL A 77 -23.33 6.81 12.37
N ARG A 78 -22.01 6.56 12.27
CA ARG A 78 -21.41 5.29 12.73
C ARG A 78 -21.53 5.09 14.23
N GLN A 79 -21.36 6.16 15.01
CA GLN A 79 -21.51 6.09 16.47
C GLN A 79 -22.95 5.80 16.88
N ILE A 80 -23.94 6.38 16.21
CA ILE A 80 -25.36 6.11 16.42
C ILE A 80 -25.67 4.63 16.17
N LEU A 81 -25.21 4.08 15.04
CA LEU A 81 -25.45 2.67 14.69
C LEU A 81 -24.78 1.71 15.67
N SER A 82 -23.51 1.93 16.01
CA SER A 82 -22.80 1.08 16.98
C SER A 82 -23.45 1.13 18.36
N LYS A 83 -23.91 2.30 18.84
CA LYS A 83 -24.61 2.41 20.13
C LYS A 83 -25.96 1.68 20.09
N TYR A 84 -26.67 1.74 18.97
CA TYR A 84 -27.92 1.02 18.78
C TYR A 84 -27.74 -0.50 18.77
N GLU A 85 -26.73 -1.02 18.05
CA GLU A 85 -26.36 -2.44 18.06
C GLU A 85 -25.97 -2.95 19.45
N ASN A 86 -25.36 -2.10 20.27
CA ASN A 86 -25.03 -2.38 21.66
C ASN A 86 -26.25 -2.33 22.61
N GLY A 87 -27.48 -2.21 22.09
CA GLY A 87 -28.72 -2.25 22.86
C GLY A 87 -29.08 -0.94 23.56
N MET A 88 -28.47 0.18 23.17
CA MET A 88 -28.73 1.49 23.77
C MET A 88 -30.02 2.10 23.19
N SER A 89 -30.84 2.74 24.04
CA SER A 89 -32.12 3.31 23.59
C SER A 89 -31.93 4.54 22.72
N VAL A 90 -32.87 4.75 21.78
CA VAL A 90 -32.91 5.92 20.88
C VAL A 90 -32.82 7.25 21.65
N ASP A 91 -33.44 7.32 22.84
CA ASP A 91 -33.38 8.48 23.73
C ASP A 91 -31.99 8.75 24.30
N ALA A 92 -31.24 7.70 24.63
CA ALA A 92 -29.89 7.81 25.16
C ALA A 92 -28.89 8.21 24.06
N ILE A 93 -29.07 7.66 22.86
CA ILE A 93 -28.23 7.95 21.70
C ILE A 93 -28.42 9.41 21.26
N ALA A 94 -29.67 9.89 21.19
CA ALA A 94 -29.98 11.28 20.86
C ALA A 94 -29.28 12.28 21.81
N LYS A 95 -29.30 11.99 23.11
CA LYS A 95 -28.62 12.82 24.12
C LYS A 95 -27.09 12.75 24.03
N ALA A 96 -26.54 11.59 23.71
CA ALA A 96 -25.10 11.39 23.65
C ALA A 96 -24.47 12.03 22.41
N GLU A 97 -25.17 12.01 21.28
CA GLU A 97 -24.69 12.48 19.99
C GLU A 97 -25.17 13.90 19.62
N HIS A 98 -25.89 14.58 20.53
CA HIS A 98 -26.50 15.90 20.32
C HIS A 98 -27.40 15.97 19.07
N VAL A 99 -28.04 14.86 18.73
CA VAL A 99 -28.97 14.74 17.60
C VAL A 99 -30.40 14.55 18.08
N THR A 100 -31.37 14.86 17.24
CA THR A 100 -32.79 14.67 17.56
C THR A 100 -33.18 13.20 17.51
N LYS A 101 -34.24 12.83 18.23
CA LYS A 101 -34.75 11.45 18.25
C LYS A 101 -35.22 11.02 16.85
N GLU A 102 -35.72 11.99 16.09
CA GLU A 102 -36.17 11.85 14.72
C GLU A 102 -35.00 11.51 13.78
N GLU A 103 -33.85 12.17 13.93
CA GLU A 103 -32.63 11.88 13.15
C GLU A 103 -32.07 10.48 13.48
N VAL A 104 -32.03 10.09 14.76
CA VAL A 104 -31.59 8.75 15.17
C VAL A 104 -32.46 7.66 14.55
N ASN A 105 -33.79 7.81 14.64
CA ASN A 105 -34.73 6.86 14.04
C ASN A 105 -34.63 6.78 12.51
N MET A 106 -34.37 7.92 11.86
CA MET A 106 -34.18 7.98 10.41
C MET A 106 -32.91 7.21 9.99
N ILE A 107 -31.82 7.42 10.72
CA ILE A 107 -30.52 6.76 10.48
C ILE A 107 -30.61 5.24 10.68
N ILE A 108 -31.28 4.79 11.75
CA ILE A 108 -31.47 3.36 12.03
C ILE A 108 -32.33 2.71 10.94
N LYS A 109 -33.47 3.31 10.60
CA LYS A 109 -34.39 2.79 9.58
C LYS A 109 -33.77 2.75 8.18
N GLN A 110 -32.91 3.71 7.86
CA GLN A 110 -32.22 3.76 6.58
C GLN A 110 -31.11 2.70 6.46
N ASN A 111 -30.48 2.33 7.57
CA ASN A 111 -29.40 1.33 7.62
C ASN A 111 -29.87 -0.05 8.12
N GLU A 112 -31.17 -0.27 8.26
CA GLU A 112 -31.77 -1.55 8.68
C GLU A 112 -31.37 -2.73 7.77
N ARG A 113 -31.05 -2.46 6.50
CA ARG A 113 -30.53 -3.46 5.53
C ARG A 113 -29.08 -3.88 5.75
N VAL A 114 -28.31 -3.13 6.54
CA VAL A 114 -26.91 -3.42 6.89
C VAL A 114 -26.82 -4.11 8.26
N LEU A 115 -27.92 -4.10 9.02
CA LEU A 115 -28.06 -4.70 10.36
C LEU A 115 -28.67 -6.12 10.33
N THR A 116 -28.94 -6.67 9.14
CA THR A 116 -29.38 -8.06 8.92
C THR A 116 -28.28 -8.82 8.18
#